data_AF-A0A172XXL6-F1
#
_entry.id   AF-A0A172XXL6-F1
#
_cell.length_a   1.000
_cell.length_b   1.000
_cell.length_c   1.000
_cell.angle_alpha   90.00
_cell.angle_beta   90.00
_cell.angle_gamma   90.00
#
_symmetry.space_group_name_H-M   'P 1'
#
loop_
_entity.id
_entity.type
_entity.pdbx_description
1 polymer ?
#
loop_
_entity_poly.entity_id
_entity_poly.type
_entity_poly.pdbx_seq_one_letter_code
_entity_poly.pdbx_strand_id
1 'polypeptide(L)'
;MSNGAIANTFANQNVFLDASTNNNGTVNDGKGLLFPTTNLTQFTFRLDAADGLNFPSYFDGMIVFNTATGSTNDPALTTQTTGLARGFYYFSNPNWATTNSVSSGTWIPLGGNPRFNVTTAETTTNTLVNSNQVYAKKGRFVASGTSTAPTSYPDGAITVPASGTAGIYRVTVFKAGTGSVFANGVYSYDISNGNLITGSPSMSVVYPAGTYDYVVEYTK
;
A
#
# COMPACT_ATOMS: atom_id res chain seq x y z
N MET A 1 -0.98 -25.89 20.93
CA MET A 1 -0.08 -26.48 19.90
C MET A 1 1.32 -26.52 20.48
N SER A 2 1.94 -27.68 20.67
CA SER A 2 3.39 -27.78 20.84
C SER A 2 3.88 -29.05 20.16
N ASN A 3 5.05 -28.96 19.52
CA ASN A 3 5.84 -30.12 19.13
C ASN A 3 7.01 -30.23 20.13
N GLY A 4 6.68 -30.48 21.40
CA GLY A 4 7.63 -30.52 22.52
C GLY A 4 6.94 -30.45 23.89
N ALA A 5 7.71 -30.75 24.94
CA ALA A 5 7.23 -30.67 26.33
C ALA A 5 6.79 -29.23 26.66
N ILE A 6 5.58 -29.08 27.18
CA ILE A 6 5.04 -27.81 27.62
C ILE A 6 5.71 -27.49 28.96
N ALA A 7 6.70 -26.61 28.95
CA ALA A 7 7.29 -26.08 30.17
C ALA A 7 6.53 -24.80 30.57
N ASN A 8 5.96 -24.81 31.77
CA ASN A 8 5.27 -23.70 32.45
C ASN A 8 3.98 -23.18 31.76
N THR A 9 2.84 -23.75 32.13
CA THR A 9 1.54 -23.12 31.91
C THR A 9 1.29 -22.05 32.98
N PHE A 10 1.34 -20.78 32.61
CA PHE A 10 0.91 -19.69 33.50
C PHE A 10 -0.63 -19.61 33.53
N ALA A 11 -1.25 -20.23 34.55
CA ALA A 11 -2.70 -20.16 34.73
C ALA A 11 -3.16 -18.71 34.96
N ASN A 12 -4.31 -18.34 34.38
CA ASN A 12 -4.96 -17.02 34.52
C ASN A 12 -4.10 -15.82 34.07
N GLN A 13 -3.23 -16.00 33.08
CA GLN A 13 -2.49 -14.90 32.45
C GLN A 13 -3.01 -14.60 31.05
N ASN A 14 -2.73 -13.39 30.54
CA ASN A 14 -3.17 -12.93 29.21
C ASN A 14 -2.42 -13.62 28.04
N VAL A 15 -1.47 -14.51 28.32
CA VAL A 15 -0.59 -15.11 27.31
C VAL A 15 -1.23 -16.37 26.75
N PHE A 16 -1.73 -16.28 25.52
CA PHE A 16 -2.37 -17.40 24.80
C PHE A 16 -1.36 -18.41 24.23
N LEU A 17 -0.17 -17.95 23.82
CA LEU A 17 0.94 -18.79 23.36
C LEU A 17 2.22 -18.33 24.09
N ASP A 18 2.73 -19.15 25.00
CA ASP A 18 3.98 -18.89 25.70
C ASP A 18 5.17 -19.52 24.95
N ALA A 19 5.97 -18.67 24.31
CA ALA A 19 7.23 -19.02 23.65
C ALA A 19 8.43 -18.32 24.31
N SER A 20 8.33 -17.99 25.61
CA SER A 20 9.34 -17.22 26.36
C SER A 20 10.73 -17.87 26.40
N THR A 21 10.84 -19.18 26.17
CA THR A 21 12.12 -19.86 25.91
C THR A 21 12.47 -19.80 24.41
N ASN A 22 12.81 -18.61 23.93
CA ASN A 22 13.21 -18.36 22.53
C ASN A 22 14.74 -18.52 22.30
N ASN A 23 15.47 -19.05 23.28
CA ASN A 23 16.89 -19.35 23.16
C ASN A 23 17.08 -20.67 22.39
N ASN A 24 17.57 -20.56 21.15
CA ASN A 24 17.90 -21.70 20.32
C ASN A 24 19.31 -22.22 20.68
N GLY A 25 19.44 -23.49 21.03
CA GLY A 25 20.72 -24.13 21.33
C GLY A 25 21.51 -24.52 20.07
N THR A 26 20.81 -24.68 18.94
CA THR A 26 21.38 -25.01 17.63
C THR A 26 20.71 -24.20 16.51
N VAL A 27 21.32 -24.21 15.31
CA VAL A 27 20.89 -23.42 14.15
C VAL A 27 19.48 -23.76 13.63
N ASN A 28 18.90 -24.91 14.00
CA ASN A 28 17.61 -25.40 13.48
C ASN A 28 16.47 -25.41 14.53
N ASP A 29 16.66 -24.88 15.74
CA ASP A 29 15.64 -24.93 16.81
C ASP A 29 14.58 -23.82 16.73
N GLY A 30 14.69 -22.94 15.73
CA GLY A 30 13.77 -21.83 15.52
C GLY A 30 12.31 -22.29 15.43
N LYS A 31 11.45 -21.74 16.27
CA LYS A 31 10.01 -22.02 16.28
C LYS A 31 9.27 -20.96 15.46
N GLY A 32 8.33 -21.40 14.62
CA GLY A 32 7.46 -20.52 13.83
C GLY A 32 6.00 -20.91 13.97
N LEU A 33 5.10 -20.00 13.58
CA LEU A 33 3.68 -20.29 13.42
C LEU A 33 3.37 -20.45 11.94
N LEU A 34 2.88 -21.63 11.56
CA LEU A 34 2.41 -21.89 10.20
C LEU A 34 0.93 -21.51 10.12
N PHE A 35 0.58 -20.63 9.18
CA PHE A 35 -0.79 -20.22 8.92
C PHE A 35 -1.34 -20.91 7.67
N PRO A 36 -2.66 -21.18 7.62
CA PRO A 36 -3.30 -21.69 6.41
C PRO A 36 -3.07 -20.76 5.22
N THR A 37 -2.71 -21.35 4.07
CA THR A 37 -2.69 -20.64 2.80
C THR A 37 -4.09 -20.61 2.20
N THR A 38 -4.54 -19.44 1.77
CA THR A 38 -5.89 -19.23 1.25
C THR A 38 -5.84 -18.43 -0.04
N ASN A 39 -6.69 -18.76 -1.02
CA ASN A 39 -6.96 -17.86 -2.13
C ASN A 39 -8.16 -16.97 -1.78
N LEU A 40 -7.93 -15.73 -1.35
CA LEU A 40 -9.01 -14.83 -0.92
C LEU A 40 -9.95 -14.39 -2.06
N THR A 41 -9.56 -14.56 -3.34
CA THR A 41 -10.47 -14.26 -4.46
C THR A 41 -11.53 -15.34 -4.69
N GLN A 42 -11.35 -16.51 -4.07
CA GLN A 42 -12.26 -17.67 -4.16
C GLN A 42 -12.77 -18.14 -2.79
N PHE A 43 -12.19 -17.63 -1.71
CA PHE A 43 -12.57 -17.99 -0.36
C PHE A 43 -13.99 -17.51 -0.05
N THR A 44 -14.76 -18.38 0.59
CA THR A 44 -16.07 -18.04 1.17
C THR A 44 -16.17 -18.56 2.60
N PHE A 45 -16.85 -17.81 3.46
CA PHE A 45 -17.09 -18.24 4.83
C PHE A 45 -18.07 -19.42 4.90
N ARG A 46 -17.81 -20.34 5.82
CA ARG A 46 -18.73 -21.41 6.23
C ARG A 46 -19.63 -20.89 7.35
N LEU A 47 -20.71 -20.22 6.97
CA LEU A 47 -21.60 -19.51 7.92
C LEU A 47 -22.44 -20.45 8.79
N ASP A 48 -22.61 -21.70 8.37
CA ASP A 48 -23.24 -22.76 9.17
C ASP A 48 -22.50 -23.04 10.47
N ALA A 49 -21.18 -22.81 10.50
CA ALA A 49 -20.37 -22.93 11.72
C ALA A 49 -20.32 -21.62 12.54
N ALA A 50 -20.75 -20.48 12.00
CA ALA A 50 -20.81 -19.20 12.70
C ALA A 50 -22.14 -19.07 13.45
N ASP A 51 -22.34 -19.96 14.43
CA ASP A 51 -23.60 -20.19 15.15
C ASP A 51 -23.67 -19.53 16.54
N GLY A 52 -22.69 -18.67 16.86
CA GLY A 52 -22.57 -18.09 18.21
C GLY A 52 -21.89 -19.00 19.24
N LEU A 53 -21.50 -20.23 18.88
CA LEU A 53 -20.84 -21.19 19.75
C LEU A 53 -19.46 -21.60 19.21
N ASN A 54 -19.40 -22.11 17.97
CA ASN A 54 -18.18 -22.60 17.35
C ASN A 54 -17.28 -21.45 16.86
N PHE A 55 -17.90 -20.43 16.24
CA PHE A 55 -17.23 -19.19 15.84
C PHE A 55 -18.05 -17.98 16.32
N PRO A 56 -18.05 -17.69 17.64
CA PRO A 56 -18.92 -16.66 18.22
C PRO A 56 -18.60 -15.26 17.71
N SER A 57 -17.35 -15.01 17.30
CA SER A 57 -16.92 -13.72 16.76
C SER A 57 -17.20 -13.55 15.26
N TYR A 58 -17.89 -14.50 14.61
CA TYR A 58 -18.10 -14.51 13.16
C TYR A 58 -16.79 -14.27 12.40
N PHE A 59 -15.76 -15.04 12.78
CA PHE A 59 -14.41 -15.03 12.22
C PHE A 59 -13.61 -13.72 12.42
N ASP A 60 -14.09 -12.78 13.24
CA ASP A 60 -13.32 -11.58 13.59
C ASP A 60 -11.97 -11.97 14.20
N GLY A 61 -10.88 -11.41 13.65
CA GLY A 61 -9.50 -11.72 14.01
C GLY A 61 -8.88 -12.94 13.31
N MET A 62 -9.60 -13.64 12.41
CA MET A 62 -9.06 -14.77 11.66
C MET A 62 -7.88 -14.36 10.78
N ILE A 63 -6.73 -15.04 10.91
CA ILE A 63 -5.52 -14.78 10.12
C ILE A 63 -5.30 -15.86 9.07
N VAL A 64 -5.01 -15.46 7.84
CA VAL A 64 -4.63 -16.35 6.73
C VAL A 64 -3.43 -15.79 5.96
N PHE A 65 -2.73 -16.67 5.24
CA PHE A 65 -1.77 -16.25 4.22
C PHE A 65 -2.43 -16.29 2.84
N ASN A 66 -2.76 -15.12 2.28
CA ASN A 66 -3.36 -15.00 0.96
C ASN A 66 -2.32 -15.30 -0.14
N THR A 67 -2.70 -16.11 -1.13
CA THR A 67 -1.84 -16.49 -2.25
C THR A 67 -2.12 -15.74 -3.55
N ALA A 68 -3.24 -15.03 -3.66
CA ALA A 68 -3.72 -14.46 -4.92
C ALA A 68 -3.72 -12.91 -4.94
N THR A 69 -3.91 -12.35 -6.14
CA THR A 69 -4.12 -10.91 -6.35
C THR A 69 -5.50 -10.64 -6.93
N GLY A 70 -6.10 -9.50 -6.63
CA GLY A 70 -7.41 -9.11 -7.17
C GLY A 70 -8.37 -8.60 -6.10
N SER A 71 -9.60 -9.08 -6.10
CA SER A 71 -10.61 -8.74 -5.09
C SER A 71 -11.21 -10.00 -4.48
N THR A 72 -11.73 -9.90 -3.27
CA THR A 72 -12.57 -10.97 -2.71
C THR A 72 -13.83 -11.15 -3.54
N ASN A 73 -14.44 -12.34 -3.45
CA ASN A 73 -15.69 -12.67 -4.14
C ASN A 73 -16.61 -13.51 -3.25
N ASP A 74 -16.73 -13.12 -1.98
CA ASP A 74 -17.65 -13.79 -1.06
C ASP A 74 -19.01 -13.07 -1.06
N PRO A 75 -20.09 -13.72 -1.52
CA PRO A 75 -21.42 -13.12 -1.55
C PRO A 75 -21.97 -12.78 -0.16
N ALA A 76 -21.40 -13.34 0.90
CA ALA A 76 -21.77 -12.98 2.27
C ALA A 76 -21.31 -11.57 2.66
N LEU A 77 -20.34 -10.99 1.96
CA LEU A 77 -19.79 -9.65 2.24
C LEU A 77 -20.50 -8.58 1.42
N THR A 78 -20.93 -7.51 2.09
CA THR A 78 -21.53 -6.34 1.42
C THR A 78 -20.51 -5.53 0.62
N THR A 79 -19.25 -5.49 1.09
CA THR A 79 -18.15 -4.79 0.43
C THR A 79 -16.99 -5.75 0.23
N GLN A 80 -16.58 -5.94 -1.02
CA GLN A 80 -15.42 -6.77 -1.34
C GLN A 80 -14.13 -6.02 -1.07
N THR A 81 -13.14 -6.70 -0.48
CA THR A 81 -11.77 -6.17 -0.36
C THR A 81 -11.13 -6.18 -1.74
N THR A 82 -10.72 -5.02 -2.25
CA THR A 82 -10.05 -4.87 -3.54
C THR A 82 -8.53 -4.70 -3.36
N GLY A 83 -7.75 -4.90 -4.43
CA GLY A 83 -6.31 -4.71 -4.38
C GLY A 83 -5.57 -5.74 -3.52
N LEU A 84 -6.12 -6.95 -3.39
CA LEU A 84 -5.46 -8.06 -2.74
C LEU A 84 -4.10 -8.32 -3.38
N ALA A 85 -3.13 -8.62 -2.52
CA ALA A 85 -1.81 -9.08 -2.89
C ALA A 85 -1.45 -10.32 -2.06
N ARG A 86 -0.41 -11.05 -2.47
CA ARG A 86 0.11 -12.17 -1.68
C ARG A 86 0.65 -11.66 -0.34
N GLY A 87 0.23 -12.24 0.78
CA GLY A 87 0.67 -11.81 2.11
C GLY A 87 -0.27 -12.26 3.24
N PHE A 88 0.03 -11.89 4.48
CA PHE A 88 -0.85 -12.16 5.61
C PHE A 88 -2.03 -11.19 5.62
N TYR A 89 -3.21 -11.68 5.94
CA TYR A 89 -4.43 -10.91 6.13
C TYR A 89 -5.11 -11.33 7.43
N TYR A 90 -5.76 -10.39 8.10
CA TYR A 90 -6.76 -10.69 9.12
C TYR A 90 -8.15 -10.26 8.66
N PHE A 91 -9.18 -10.99 9.08
CA PHE A 91 -10.56 -10.58 8.88
C PHE A 91 -10.99 -9.65 10.01
N SER A 92 -11.36 -8.43 9.66
CA SER A 92 -11.87 -7.41 10.59
C SER A 92 -13.38 -7.34 10.46
N ASN A 93 -14.11 -7.68 11.51
CA ASN A 93 -15.56 -7.66 11.54
C ASN A 93 -16.10 -7.05 12.86
N PRO A 94 -15.73 -5.80 13.19
CA PRO A 94 -15.93 -5.24 14.54
C PRO A 94 -17.39 -5.16 15.01
N ASN A 95 -18.36 -5.23 14.09
CA ASN A 95 -19.78 -5.15 14.40
C ASN A 95 -20.44 -6.54 14.56
N TRP A 96 -19.65 -7.63 14.54
CA TRP A 96 -20.17 -9.00 14.64
C TRP A 96 -21.12 -9.21 15.83
N ALA A 97 -20.83 -8.57 16.98
CA ALA A 97 -21.59 -8.75 18.21
C ALA A 97 -23.02 -8.17 18.14
N THR A 98 -23.25 -7.19 17.26
CA THR A 98 -24.57 -6.57 17.07
C THR A 98 -25.28 -7.13 15.84
N THR A 99 -24.54 -7.53 14.80
CA THR A 99 -25.11 -7.98 13.53
C THR A 99 -25.25 -9.50 13.42
N ASN A 100 -24.54 -10.27 14.24
CA ASN A 100 -24.45 -11.73 14.15
C ASN A 100 -24.17 -12.19 12.70
N SER A 101 -23.21 -11.52 12.04
CA SER A 101 -22.94 -11.72 10.62
C SER A 101 -21.52 -11.31 10.24
N VAL A 102 -21.03 -11.85 9.12
CA VAL A 102 -19.78 -11.43 8.47
C VAL A 102 -19.97 -10.25 7.51
N SER A 103 -21.22 -9.82 7.26
CA SER A 103 -21.56 -9.02 6.08
C SER A 103 -20.90 -7.64 6.01
N SER A 104 -20.59 -7.04 7.15
CA SER A 104 -19.85 -5.78 7.27
C SER A 104 -18.33 -5.96 7.41
N GLY A 105 -17.85 -7.20 7.45
CA GLY A 105 -16.44 -7.49 7.65
C GLY A 105 -15.60 -7.25 6.39
N THR A 106 -14.29 -7.07 6.57
CA THR A 106 -13.33 -6.85 5.49
C THR A 106 -11.99 -7.51 5.79
N TRP A 107 -11.30 -7.98 4.75
CA TRP A 107 -9.95 -8.50 4.87
C TRP A 107 -8.95 -7.34 4.88
N ILE A 108 -8.11 -7.30 5.91
CA ILE A 108 -7.11 -6.25 6.10
C ILE A 108 -5.72 -6.90 6.05
N PRO A 109 -4.78 -6.38 5.25
CA PRO A 109 -3.42 -6.92 5.20
C PRO A 109 -2.69 -6.70 6.53
N LEU A 110 -2.12 -7.76 7.09
CA LEU A 110 -1.19 -7.70 8.21
C LEU A 110 0.19 -7.31 7.68
N GLY A 111 0.37 -6.00 7.52
CA GLY A 111 1.50 -5.41 6.81
C GLY A 111 1.11 -5.14 5.36
N GLY A 112 0.76 -3.89 5.05
CA GLY A 112 0.59 -3.46 3.67
C GLY A 112 1.89 -3.66 2.88
N ASN A 113 1.81 -3.90 1.57
CA ASN A 113 2.98 -3.76 0.73
C ASN A 113 3.35 -2.26 0.70
N PRO A 114 4.46 -1.81 1.33
CA PRO A 114 4.80 -0.40 1.36
C PRO A 114 5.20 0.13 -0.03
N ARG A 115 5.30 -0.77 -1.01
CA ARG A 115 5.62 -0.45 -2.40
C ARG A 115 4.34 -0.05 -3.12
N PHE A 116 4.34 1.16 -3.66
CA PHE A 116 3.41 1.59 -4.69
C PHE A 116 4.18 1.69 -6.02
N ASN A 117 3.52 1.41 -7.13
CA ASN A 117 4.12 1.51 -8.46
C ASN A 117 3.62 2.78 -9.15
N VAL A 118 4.50 3.74 -9.42
CA VAL A 118 4.09 4.98 -10.08
C VAL A 118 3.99 4.76 -11.59
N THR A 119 2.80 4.96 -12.13
CA THR A 119 2.50 4.82 -13.56
C THR A 119 1.99 6.14 -14.14
N THR A 120 1.59 6.17 -15.41
CA THR A 120 0.91 7.34 -16.01
C THR A 120 -0.49 7.56 -15.44
N ALA A 121 -1.09 6.52 -14.86
CA ALA A 121 -2.30 6.64 -14.06
C ALA A 121 -1.98 7.10 -12.63
N GLU A 122 -2.90 7.85 -12.03
CA GLU A 122 -2.76 8.27 -10.64
C GLU A 122 -2.68 7.05 -9.72
N THR A 123 -1.69 7.06 -8.83
CA THR A 123 -1.48 5.99 -7.86
C THR A 123 -1.43 6.58 -6.45
N THR A 124 -2.18 5.99 -5.53
CA THR A 124 -2.12 6.33 -4.10
C THR A 124 -0.77 5.93 -3.49
N THR A 125 -0.11 6.84 -2.77
CA THR A 125 1.14 6.54 -2.07
C THR A 125 0.90 6.16 -0.61
N ASN A 126 1.94 5.76 0.10
CA ASN A 126 1.89 5.52 1.55
C ASN A 126 2.21 6.77 2.38
N THR A 127 2.10 7.97 1.79
CA THR A 127 2.42 9.25 2.43
C THR A 127 1.15 10.08 2.65
N LEU A 128 1.04 10.65 3.86
CA LEU A 128 0.05 11.66 4.21
C LEU A 128 0.76 12.98 4.56
N VAL A 129 0.19 14.11 4.16
CA VAL A 129 0.65 15.45 4.57
C VAL A 129 -0.55 16.20 5.16
N ASN A 130 -0.47 16.51 6.46
CA ASN A 130 -1.59 17.11 7.20
C ASN A 130 -2.91 16.33 7.00
N SER A 131 -2.83 15.00 7.11
CA SER A 131 -3.93 14.06 6.86
C SER A 131 -4.47 14.00 5.42
N ASN A 132 -3.86 14.73 4.47
CA ASN A 132 -4.21 14.64 3.06
C ASN A 132 -3.40 13.54 2.37
N GLN A 133 -4.09 12.76 1.53
CA GLN A 133 -3.48 11.70 0.74
C GLN A 133 -2.54 12.28 -0.31
N VAL A 134 -1.29 11.78 -0.34
CA VAL A 134 -0.37 12.05 -1.45
C VAL A 134 -0.58 11.01 -2.55
N TYR A 135 -0.78 11.48 -3.77
CA TYR A 135 -0.89 10.71 -5.01
C TYR A 135 0.37 10.89 -5.84
N ALA A 136 0.65 9.94 -6.74
CA ALA A 136 1.78 10.00 -7.66
C ALA A 136 1.34 9.73 -9.11
N LYS A 137 1.92 10.46 -10.05
CA LYS A 137 1.86 10.18 -11.50
C LYS A 137 3.24 10.29 -12.13
N LYS A 138 3.50 9.45 -13.13
CA LYS A 138 4.68 9.50 -14.00
C LYS A 138 4.30 10.14 -15.34
N GLY A 139 5.20 10.94 -15.89
CA GLY A 139 5.09 11.50 -17.24
C GLY A 139 6.46 11.69 -17.88
N ARG A 140 6.47 12.32 -19.06
CA ARG A 140 7.69 12.71 -19.77
C ARG A 140 7.61 14.16 -20.25
N PHE A 141 8.77 14.81 -20.33
CA PHE A 141 8.91 16.13 -20.94
C PHE A 141 10.16 16.20 -21.82
N VAL A 142 10.20 17.17 -22.74
CA VAL A 142 11.34 17.38 -23.65
C VAL A 142 12.04 18.70 -23.35
N ALA A 143 13.32 18.65 -22.99
CA ALA A 143 14.16 19.83 -22.83
C ALA A 143 14.85 20.20 -24.15
N SER A 144 15.01 21.51 -24.43
CA SER A 144 15.65 22.00 -25.66
C SER A 144 17.18 22.07 -25.59
N GLY A 145 17.78 22.02 -24.40
CA GLY A 145 19.20 22.37 -24.22
C GLY A 145 19.48 23.88 -24.19
N THR A 146 18.47 24.72 -24.35
CA THR A 146 18.62 26.19 -24.44
C THR A 146 17.62 26.97 -23.57
N SER A 147 16.63 26.31 -22.98
CA SER A 147 15.59 26.89 -22.15
C SER A 147 15.42 26.09 -20.86
N THR A 148 14.98 26.76 -19.81
CA THR A 148 14.59 26.14 -18.53
C THR A 148 13.14 25.64 -18.53
N ALA A 149 12.36 26.00 -19.54
CA ALA A 149 11.02 25.47 -19.73
C ALA A 149 11.06 24.27 -20.70
N PRO A 150 10.34 23.18 -20.41
CA PRO A 150 10.14 22.12 -21.40
C PRO A 150 9.47 22.64 -22.66
N THR A 151 9.85 22.05 -23.78
CA THR A 151 9.28 22.35 -25.11
C THR A 151 7.97 21.60 -25.35
N SER A 152 7.79 20.42 -24.75
CA SER A 152 6.58 19.61 -24.88
C SER A 152 6.50 18.53 -23.79
N TYR A 153 5.30 17.96 -23.63
CA TYR A 153 4.98 16.82 -22.77
C TYR A 153 4.35 15.70 -23.62
N PRO A 154 5.13 14.69 -24.05
CA PRO A 154 4.64 13.65 -24.96
C PRO A 154 3.43 12.86 -24.46
N ASP A 155 3.28 12.72 -23.14
CA ASP A 155 2.17 11.98 -22.49
C ASP A 155 1.06 12.91 -21.98
N GLY A 156 1.12 14.20 -22.32
CA GLY A 156 0.36 15.25 -21.66
C GLY A 156 1.01 15.70 -20.35
N ALA A 157 0.90 17.00 -20.05
CA ALA A 157 1.40 17.54 -18.79
C ALA A 157 0.55 17.01 -17.62
N ILE A 158 1.19 16.70 -16.49
CA ILE A 158 0.50 16.23 -15.29
C ILE A 158 -0.18 17.42 -14.61
N THR A 159 -1.50 17.51 -14.70
CA THR A 159 -2.28 18.50 -13.95
C THR A 159 -2.77 17.93 -12.63
N VAL A 160 -2.93 18.81 -11.63
CA VAL A 160 -3.50 18.47 -10.33
C VAL A 160 -4.87 19.14 -10.23
N PRO A 161 -5.95 18.39 -9.92
CA PRO A 161 -7.27 18.99 -9.71
C PRO A 161 -7.22 20.05 -8.61
N ALA A 162 -7.80 21.23 -8.88
CA ALA A 162 -7.81 22.32 -7.90
C ALA A 162 -8.69 21.96 -6.69
N SER A 163 -8.14 22.16 -5.49
CA SER A 163 -8.85 22.03 -4.21
C SER A 163 -8.16 22.88 -3.14
N GLY A 164 -8.79 23.03 -1.97
CA GLY A 164 -8.20 23.74 -0.83
C GLY A 164 -6.96 23.06 -0.24
N THR A 165 -6.69 21.82 -0.64
CA THR A 165 -5.56 20.99 -0.20
C THR A 165 -4.61 20.65 -1.36
N ALA A 166 -4.90 21.13 -2.58
CA ALA A 166 -4.10 20.83 -3.76
C ALA A 166 -2.72 21.46 -3.66
N GLY A 167 -1.69 20.66 -3.87
CA GLY A 167 -0.31 21.11 -3.77
C GLY A 167 0.68 20.08 -4.29
N ILE A 168 1.85 20.54 -4.70
CA ILE A 168 2.95 19.66 -5.07
C ILE A 168 3.70 19.24 -3.81
N TYR A 169 3.80 17.94 -3.58
CA TYR A 169 4.61 17.35 -2.53
C TYR A 169 6.06 17.19 -2.99
N ARG A 170 6.28 16.63 -4.19
CA ARG A 170 7.61 16.42 -4.77
C ARG A 170 7.55 16.28 -6.28
N VAL A 171 8.60 16.72 -6.96
CA VAL A 171 8.85 16.39 -8.37
C VAL A 171 10.21 15.72 -8.47
N THR A 172 10.25 14.49 -8.98
CA THR A 172 11.51 13.78 -9.23
C THR A 172 11.70 13.65 -10.73
N VAL A 173 12.82 14.15 -11.25
CA VAL A 173 13.19 14.04 -12.66
C VAL A 173 14.24 12.95 -12.79
N PHE A 174 14.11 12.12 -13.81
CA PHE A 174 15.02 11.02 -14.13
C PHE A 174 15.59 11.22 -15.53
N LYS A 175 16.84 10.78 -15.72
CA LYS A 175 17.42 10.69 -17.06
C LYS A 175 16.68 9.58 -17.81
N ALA A 176 16.10 9.90 -18.97
CA ALA A 176 15.20 8.99 -19.67
C ALA A 176 15.81 7.61 -19.90
N GLY A 177 14.99 6.58 -19.66
CA GLY A 177 15.37 5.17 -19.91
C GLY A 177 16.42 4.59 -18.97
N THR A 178 16.96 5.38 -18.03
CA THR A 178 18.01 4.89 -17.09
C THR A 178 17.47 4.58 -15.69
N GLY A 179 16.31 5.15 -15.32
CA GLY A 179 15.80 5.11 -13.94
C GLY A 179 16.66 5.88 -12.93
N SER A 180 17.75 6.54 -13.37
CA SER A 180 18.62 7.33 -12.51
C SER A 180 18.01 8.69 -12.24
N VAL A 181 17.93 9.06 -10.96
CA VAL A 181 17.46 10.39 -10.54
C VAL A 181 18.43 11.44 -11.10
N PHE A 182 17.88 12.39 -11.86
CA PHE A 182 18.59 13.53 -12.40
C PHE A 182 18.42 14.76 -11.51
N ALA A 183 17.21 14.98 -10.98
CA ALA A 183 16.91 16.04 -10.03
C ALA A 183 15.79 15.63 -9.08
N ASN A 184 15.83 16.13 -7.84
CA ASN A 184 14.79 15.94 -6.84
C ASN A 184 14.21 17.32 -6.47
N GLY A 185 13.41 17.84 -7.39
CA GLY A 185 12.87 19.19 -7.37
C GLY A 185 12.86 19.83 -8.75
N VAL A 186 12.08 20.89 -8.86
CA VAL A 186 12.03 21.84 -9.99
C VAL A 186 12.03 23.25 -9.41
N TYR A 187 12.37 24.27 -10.19
CA TYR A 187 12.33 25.67 -9.74
C TYR A 187 10.89 26.11 -9.46
N SER A 188 9.98 25.77 -10.36
CA SER A 188 8.55 26.01 -10.18
C SER A 188 7.71 24.95 -10.90
N TYR A 189 6.47 24.80 -10.45
CA TYR A 189 5.47 23.92 -11.04
C TYR A 189 4.11 24.60 -10.97
N ASP A 190 3.41 24.68 -12.10
CA ASP A 190 2.04 25.16 -12.18
C ASP A 190 1.08 23.96 -12.16
N ILE A 191 0.30 23.85 -11.08
CA ILE A 191 -0.62 22.73 -10.87
C ILE A 191 -1.77 22.68 -11.87
N SER A 192 -2.15 23.83 -12.45
CA SER A 192 -3.34 23.95 -13.30
C SER A 192 -3.10 23.42 -14.71
N ASN A 193 -1.91 23.68 -15.25
CA ASN A 193 -1.52 23.31 -16.62
C ASN A 193 -0.36 22.29 -16.66
N GLY A 194 0.25 21.98 -15.51
CA GLY A 194 1.34 21.00 -15.40
C GLY A 194 2.69 21.49 -15.90
N ASN A 195 2.84 22.79 -16.19
CA ASN A 195 4.11 23.35 -16.64
C ASN A 195 5.11 23.40 -15.49
N LEU A 196 6.32 22.90 -15.74
CA LEU A 196 7.46 23.00 -14.81
C LEU A 196 8.57 23.89 -15.37
N ILE A 197 9.37 24.48 -14.48
CA ILE A 197 10.64 25.13 -14.81
C ILE A 197 11.76 24.34 -14.16
N THR A 198 12.74 23.90 -14.96
CA THR A 198 13.84 23.04 -14.52
C THR A 198 14.83 23.79 -13.62
N GLY A 199 15.39 23.08 -12.64
CA GLY A 199 16.30 23.64 -11.64
C GLY A 199 15.95 23.24 -10.21
N SER A 200 16.35 24.08 -9.25
CA SER A 200 16.05 23.95 -7.82
C SER A 200 15.44 25.27 -7.33
N PRO A 201 14.81 25.33 -6.15
CA PRO A 201 14.15 26.54 -5.66
C PRO A 201 15.02 27.81 -5.64
N SER A 202 16.35 27.67 -5.61
CA SER A 202 17.30 28.79 -5.60
C SER A 202 17.95 29.10 -6.96
N MET A 203 17.74 28.26 -7.99
CA MET A 203 18.38 28.43 -9.30
C MET A 203 17.64 27.67 -10.39
N SER A 204 17.29 28.36 -11.49
CA SER A 204 16.84 27.69 -12.71
C SER A 204 18.04 27.13 -13.48
N VAL A 205 17.88 25.95 -14.08
CA VAL A 205 18.97 25.23 -14.75
C VAL A 205 18.48 24.76 -16.11
N VAL A 206 19.20 25.10 -17.18
CA VAL A 206 18.93 24.57 -18.52
C VAL A 206 19.39 23.12 -18.56
N TYR A 207 18.46 22.19 -18.73
CA TYR A 207 18.80 20.77 -18.89
C TYR A 207 19.29 20.50 -20.32
N PRO A 208 20.27 19.58 -20.51
CA PRO A 208 20.68 19.15 -21.84
C PRO A 208 19.49 18.70 -22.69
N ALA A 209 19.59 18.93 -24.01
CA ALA A 209 18.55 18.55 -24.95
C ALA A 209 18.24 17.06 -24.85
N GLY A 210 16.96 16.71 -24.75
CA GLY A 210 16.52 15.33 -24.63
C GLY A 210 15.17 15.17 -23.94
N THR A 211 14.70 13.93 -23.89
CA THR A 211 13.51 13.54 -23.14
C THR A 211 13.91 13.15 -21.73
N TYR A 212 13.08 13.50 -20.74
CA TYR A 212 13.24 13.12 -19.35
C TYR A 212 11.96 12.47 -18.86
N ASP A 213 12.11 11.43 -18.04
CA ASP A 213 11.00 10.90 -17.24
C ASP A 213 10.86 11.76 -15.99
N TYR A 214 9.65 11.96 -15.51
CA TYR A 214 9.43 12.63 -14.23
C TYR A 214 8.25 12.04 -13.47
N VAL A 215 8.32 12.11 -12.14
CA VAL A 215 7.23 11.76 -11.24
C VAL A 215 6.82 13.01 -10.49
N VAL A 216 5.52 13.27 -10.46
CA VAL A 216 4.91 14.32 -9.64
C VAL A 216 4.11 13.63 -8.54
N GLU A 217 4.46 13.95 -7.30
CA GLU A 217 3.70 13.58 -6.12
C GLU A 217 2.96 14.82 -5.61
N TYR A 218 1.66 14.69 -5.34
CA TYR A 218 0.77 15.81 -5.05
C TYR A 218 -0.36 15.44 -4.10
N THR A 219 -0.90 16.43 -3.41
CA THR A 219 -2.19 16.36 -2.70
C THR A 219 -3.29 16.96 -3.57
N LYS A 220 -4.55 16.59 -3.32
CA LYS A 220 -5.76 17.14 -3.94
C LYS A 220 -6.92 17.10 -2.97
#